data_AF-A0A6B3FKK2-F1
#
_entry.id   AF-A0A6B3FKK2-F1
#
_cell.length_a   1.000
_cell.length_b   1.000
_cell.length_c   1.000
_cell.angle_alpha   90.00
_cell.angle_beta   90.00
_cell.angle_gamma   90.00
#
_symmetry.space_group_name_H-M   'P 1'
#
loop_
_entity.id
_entity.type
_entity.pdbx_description
1 polymer ?
#
loop_
_entity_poly.entity_id
_entity_poly.type
_entity_poly.pdbx_seq_one_letter_code
_entity_poly.pdbx_strand_id
1 'polypeptide(L)' 'GPDDAGEAREARRIDYDFTADGQEDTPNRGTPMTGVLVAGVDSKGVPFVVRLNAVKDAVDAEDLDAFVGSITVK' A
#
# COMPACT_ATOMS: atom_id res chain seq x y z
N GLY A 1 -17.14 4.44 -26.72
CA GLY A 1 -18.08 3.38 -27.17
C GLY A 1 -18.74 2.80 -25.94
N PRO A 2 -19.73 1.88 -26.02
CA PRO A 2 -20.45 1.40 -24.85
C PRO A 2 -19.64 0.44 -23.94
N ASP A 3 -18.32 0.65 -23.83
CA ASP A 3 -17.40 -0.09 -22.95
C ASP A 3 -16.98 0.74 -21.72
N ASP A 4 -17.58 1.91 -21.47
CA ASP A 4 -17.33 2.76 -20.28
C ASP A 4 -18.04 2.23 -19.02
N ALA A 5 -18.21 0.90 -18.91
CA ALA A 5 -18.72 0.24 -17.72
C ALA A 5 -17.57 -0.31 -16.86
N GLY A 6 -16.96 0.57 -16.05
CA GLY A 6 -16.58 0.22 -14.67
C GLY A 6 -15.36 -0.65 -14.42
N GLU A 7 -14.31 -0.60 -15.25
CA GLU A 7 -13.01 -1.13 -14.81
C GLU A 7 -12.37 -0.14 -13.83
N ALA A 8 -12.28 -0.52 -12.56
CA ALA A 8 -11.44 0.19 -11.60
C ALA A 8 -10.08 0.45 -12.26
N ARG A 9 -9.65 1.71 -12.33
CA ARG A 9 -8.36 2.04 -12.93
C ARG A 9 -7.28 1.25 -12.20
N GLU A 10 -6.46 0.55 -12.97
CA GLU A 10 -5.40 -0.33 -12.47
C GLU A 10 -4.63 0.33 -11.32
N ALA A 11 -4.67 -0.32 -10.15
CA ALA A 11 -4.01 0.19 -8.96
C ALA A 11 -2.49 0.14 -9.15
N ARG A 12 -1.80 1.19 -8.71
CA ARG A 12 -0.33 1.27 -8.77
C ARG A 12 0.27 0.94 -7.42
N ARG A 13 1.27 0.06 -7.42
CA ARG A 13 2.09 -0.26 -6.26
C ARG A 13 3.37 0.57 -6.26
N ILE A 14 3.75 1.09 -5.10
CA ILE A 14 5.01 1.79 -4.86
C ILE A 14 5.63 1.22 -3.59
N ASP A 15 6.77 0.58 -3.74
CA ASP A 15 7.58 0.09 -2.63
C ASP A 15 8.66 1.11 -2.30
N TYR A 16 8.88 1.38 -1.03
CA TYR A 16 9.87 2.34 -0.56
C TYR A 16 10.47 1.93 0.79
N ASP A 17 11.71 2.33 1.02
CA ASP A 17 12.36 2.19 2.32
C ASP A 17 12.50 3.57 2.97
N PHE A 18 12.36 3.61 4.29
CA PHE A 18 12.56 4.83 5.07
C PHE A 18 13.06 4.52 6.48
N THR A 19 13.40 5.57 7.22
CA THR A 19 13.83 5.45 8.62
C THR A 19 12.78 6.10 9.51
N ALA A 20 12.37 5.40 10.57
CA ALA A 20 11.42 5.94 11.54
C ALA A 20 11.99 7.18 12.26
N ASP A 21 11.13 8.15 12.53
CA ASP A 21 11.47 9.43 13.17
C ASP A 21 11.32 9.41 14.70
N GLY A 22 10.62 8.39 15.22
CA GLY A 22 10.44 8.12 16.65
C GLY A 22 9.32 8.96 17.29
N GLN A 23 8.25 9.25 16.57
CA GLN A 23 7.03 9.84 17.14
C GLN A 23 6.33 8.86 18.10
N GLU A 24 5.42 9.39 18.91
CA GLU A 24 4.54 8.58 19.75
C GLU A 24 3.81 7.50 18.93
N ASP A 25 3.71 6.30 19.47
CA ASP A 25 3.14 5.10 18.82
C ASP A 25 3.81 4.69 17.49
N THR A 26 5.08 5.06 17.29
CA THR A 26 5.88 4.61 16.14
C THR A 26 7.17 3.94 16.59
N PRO A 27 7.82 3.12 15.74
CA PRO A 27 9.13 2.55 16.04
C PRO A 27 10.17 3.63 16.40
N ASN A 28 11.16 3.24 17.21
CA ASN A 28 12.22 4.13 17.67
C ASN A 28 12.91 4.85 16.50
N ARG A 29 13.33 6.11 16.74
CA ARG A 29 14.11 6.87 15.76
C ARG A 29 15.30 6.05 15.27
N GLY A 30 15.49 6.01 13.95
CA GLY A 30 16.59 5.25 13.35
C GLY A 30 16.22 3.82 12.94
N THR A 31 15.04 3.32 13.32
CA THR A 31 14.59 1.99 12.92
C THR A 31 14.39 1.94 11.40
N PRO A 32 15.02 1.01 10.67
CA PRO A 32 14.77 0.83 9.25
C PRO A 32 13.37 0.25 9.03
N MET A 33 12.66 0.83 8.06
CA MET A 33 11.28 0.49 7.74
C MET A 33 11.14 0.20 6.25
N THR A 34 10.23 -0.71 5.92
CA THR A 34 9.76 -0.93 4.55
C THR A 34 8.31 -0.50 4.47
N GLY A 35 7.97 0.21 3.38
CA GLY A 35 6.65 0.74 3.12
C GLY A 35 6.15 0.32 1.74
N VAL A 36 4.84 0.08 1.67
CA VAL A 36 4.12 -0.19 0.42
C VAL A 36 2.92 0.74 0.34
N LEU A 37 2.80 1.45 -0.79
CA LEU A 37 1.59 2.18 -1.17
C LEU A 37 0.89 1.44 -2.30
N VAL A 38 -0.42 1.22 -2.17
CA VAL A 38 -1.30 0.80 -3.26
C VAL A 38 -2.31 1.90 -3.50
N ALA A 39 -2.19 2.58 -4.63
CA ALA A 39 -3.04 3.72 -5.00
C ALA A 39 -3.91 3.39 -6.22
N GLY A 40 -5.20 3.70 -6.16
CA GLY A 40 -6.13 3.40 -7.25
C GLY A 40 -7.37 4.27 -7.21
N VAL A 41 -8.38 3.88 -7.99
CA VAL A 41 -9.70 4.52 -8.04
C VAL A 41 -10.77 3.43 -7.92
N ASP A 42 -11.75 3.61 -7.03
CA ASP A 42 -12.84 2.65 -6.80
C ASP A 42 -13.90 2.67 -7.93
N SER A 43 -14.93 1.81 -7.86
CA SER A 43 -15.98 1.75 -8.90
C SER A 43 -16.84 3.00 -9.01
N LYS A 44 -16.79 3.90 -8.02
CA LYS A 44 -17.51 5.18 -7.99
C LYS A 44 -16.63 6.34 -8.48
N GLY A 45 -15.39 6.07 -8.88
CA GLY A 45 -14.46 7.09 -9.32
C GLY A 45 -13.74 7.81 -8.17
N VAL A 46 -13.81 7.29 -6.93
CA VAL A 46 -13.16 7.89 -5.76
C VAL A 46 -11.72 7.37 -5.63
N PRO A 47 -10.71 8.26 -5.53
CA PRO A 47 -9.33 7.83 -5.35
C PRO A 47 -9.10 7.27 -3.95
N PHE A 48 -8.26 6.23 -3.86
CA PHE A 48 -7.85 5.64 -2.59
C PHE A 48 -6.34 5.39 -2.54
N VAL A 49 -5.82 5.29 -1.31
CA VAL A 49 -4.47 4.78 -1.04
C VAL A 49 -4.50 3.85 0.18
N VAL A 50 -3.91 2.67 0.05
CA VAL A 50 -3.61 1.76 1.16
C VAL A 50 -2.13 1.87 1.44
N ARG A 51 -1.76 2.14 2.70
CA ARG A 51 -0.36 2.20 3.14
C ARG A 51 -0.11 1.10 4.16
N LEU A 52 0.89 0.27 3.89
CA LEU A 52 1.47 -0.65 4.85
C LEU A 52 2.88 -0.18 5.17
N ASN A 53 3.21 -0.08 6.47
CA ASN A 53 4.57 0.17 6.94
C ASN A 53 4.91 -0.93 7.95
N ALA A 54 6.07 -1.55 7.78
CA ALA A 54 6.60 -2.55 8.69
C ALA A 54 8.05 -2.23 9.03
N VAL A 55 8.52 -2.72 10.18
CA VAL A 55 9.96 -2.80 10.43
C VAL A 55 10.58 -3.59 9.29
N LYS A 56 11.72 -3.13 8.77
CA LYS A 56 12.39 -3.78 7.66
C LYS A 56 12.63 -5.26 7.97
N ASP A 57 12.34 -6.11 7.00
CA ASP A 57 12.44 -7.59 7.06
C ASP A 57 11.50 -8.27 8.09
N ALA A 58 10.56 -7.54 8.72
CA ALA A 58 9.57 -8.13 9.63
C ALA A 58 8.41 -8.83 8.90
N VAL A 59 8.24 -8.53 7.61
CA VAL A 59 7.29 -9.20 6.70
C VAL A 59 8.09 -9.58 5.48
N ASP A 60 8.02 -10.85 5.06
CA ASP A 60 8.70 -11.27 3.85
C ASP A 60 7.97 -10.79 2.59
N ALA A 61 8.64 -10.88 1.45
CA ALA A 61 8.10 -10.39 0.19
C ALA A 61 6.86 -11.17 -0.28
N GLU A 62 6.78 -12.47 0.04
CA GLU A 62 5.66 -13.33 -0.38
C GLU A 62 4.39 -12.95 0.37
N ASP A 63 4.48 -12.77 1.69
CA ASP A 63 3.38 -12.32 2.53
C ASP A 63 2.92 -10.90 2.15
N LEU A 64 3.87 -10.02 1.79
CA LEU A 64 3.57 -8.66 1.35
C LEU A 64 2.83 -8.65 0.00
N ASP A 65 3.27 -9.49 -0.94
CA ASP A 65 2.61 -9.66 -2.24
C ASP A 65 1.20 -10.26 -2.07
N ALA A 66 1.05 -11.25 -1.20
CA ALA A 66 -0.25 -11.84 -0.85
C ALA A 66 -1.19 -10.81 -0.20
N PHE A 67 -0.68 -9.96 0.70
CA PHE A 67 -1.44 -8.88 1.30
C PHE A 67 -1.93 -7.89 0.24
N VAL A 68 -1.05 -7.41 -0.66
CA VAL A 68 -1.44 -6.51 -1.74
C VAL A 68 -2.48 -7.14 -2.66
N GLY A 69 -2.32 -8.41 -3.02
CA GLY A 69 -3.28 -9.18 -3.82
C GLY A 69 -4.63 -9.39 -3.13
N SER A 70 -4.68 -9.32 -1.80
CA SER A 70 -5.93 -9.45 -1.04
C SER A 70 -6.79 -8.18 -1.02
N ILE A 71 -6.23 -7.03 -1.43
CA ILE A 71 -6.92 -5.75 -1.38
C ILE A 71 -8.09 -5.77 -2.37
N THR A 72 -9.30 -5.79 -1.84
CA THR A 72 -10.55 -5.67 -2.60
C THR A 72 -11.16 -4.30 -2.34
N VAL A 73 -11.33 -3.51 -3.39
CA VAL A 73 -11.99 -2.20 -3.33
C VAL A 73 -13.29 -2.28 -4.11
N LYS A 74 -14.37 -1.75 -3.53
CA LYS A 74 -15.68 -1.66 -4.16
C LYS A 74 -15.92 -0.24 -4.60
#